data_AF-A0A9E2ITF0-F1
#
_entry.id   AF-A0A9E2ITF0-F1
#
_cell.length_a   1.000
_cell.length_b   1.000
_cell.length_c   1.000
_cell.angle_alpha   90.00
_cell.angle_beta   90.00
_cell.angle_gamma   90.00
#
_symmetry.space_group_name_H-M   'P 1'
#
loop_
_entity.id
_entity.type
_entity.pdbx_description
1 polymer ?
#
loop_
_entity_poly.entity_id
_entity_poly.type
_entity_poly.pdbx_seq_one_letter_code
_entity_poly.pdbx_strand_id
1 'polypeptide(L)'
;MTRLTRLHRGVALLGALMSASAAGATEPCGLCDQKVVTNPALAACFLEAYPSLAGKTEGAVVVDLSACEQSRGIVDALRLPGSGPLEPDVEFILTPEQLGCLKAKLEQPDLALDPTATIELDSCE
;
A
#
# COMPACT_ATOMS: atom_id res chain seq x y z
N MET A 1 -1.46 78.51 19.54
CA MET A 1 -2.54 77.59 19.15
C MET A 1 -2.05 76.71 18.01
N THR A 2 -2.31 75.39 18.07
CA THR A 2 -2.33 74.37 16.98
C THR A 2 -1.03 74.06 16.21
N ARG A 3 -0.56 72.82 15.98
CA ARG A 3 -0.92 71.43 16.36
C ARG A 3 0.37 70.59 16.28
N LEU A 4 0.63 69.74 17.28
CA LEU A 4 1.67 68.70 17.24
C LEU A 4 1.20 67.52 16.37
N THR A 5 2.01 67.12 15.40
CA THR A 5 1.95 65.81 14.75
C THR A 5 3.12 64.97 15.24
N ARG A 6 2.86 63.94 16.07
CA ARG A 6 3.80 62.84 16.32
C ARG A 6 3.08 61.52 16.08
N LEU A 7 3.44 60.89 14.95
CA LEU A 7 3.15 59.50 14.62
C LEU A 7 3.66 58.59 15.75
N HIS A 8 2.77 57.78 16.32
CA HIS A 8 3.16 56.66 17.17
C HIS A 8 3.56 55.46 16.30
N ARG A 9 4.83 55.07 16.43
CA ARG A 9 5.36 53.73 16.17
C ARG A 9 4.76 52.75 17.18
N GLY A 10 4.40 51.54 16.77
CA GLY A 10 3.94 50.54 17.72
C GLY A 10 3.58 49.16 17.16
N VAL A 11 4.59 48.47 16.61
CA VAL A 11 4.80 47.00 16.66
C VAL A 11 3.65 46.08 16.18
N ALA A 12 3.78 45.62 14.93
CA ALA A 12 3.12 44.40 14.46
C ALA A 12 3.82 43.16 15.05
N LEU A 13 3.13 42.39 15.89
CA LEU A 13 3.56 41.04 16.25
C LEU A 13 3.15 40.09 15.10
N LEU A 14 4.10 39.75 14.22
CA LEU A 14 4.00 38.56 13.39
C LEU A 14 4.41 37.34 14.22
N GLY A 15 3.43 36.59 14.73
CA GLY A 15 3.65 35.25 15.27
C GLY A 15 3.74 34.24 14.12
N ALA A 16 4.93 34.02 13.58
CA ALA A 16 5.18 32.93 12.64
C ALA A 16 5.26 31.61 13.44
N LEU A 17 4.14 30.89 13.53
CA LEU A 17 4.10 29.50 13.95
C LEU A 17 4.76 28.65 12.84
N MET A 18 6.04 28.31 13.02
CA MET A 18 6.72 27.29 12.23
C MET A 18 6.27 25.92 12.73
N SER A 19 5.22 25.38 12.10
CA SER A 19 4.86 23.97 12.22
C SER A 19 5.92 23.15 11.49
N ALA A 20 6.87 22.60 12.24
CA ALA A 20 7.73 21.53 11.74
C ALA A 20 6.87 20.27 11.60
N SER A 21 6.40 19.99 10.39
CA SER A 21 5.86 18.69 10.03
C SER A 21 7.01 17.68 10.09
N ALA A 22 7.02 16.84 11.12
CA ALA A 22 7.85 15.64 11.16
C ALA A 22 7.37 14.71 10.03
N ALA A 23 7.98 14.83 8.86
CA ALA A 23 7.90 13.80 7.85
C ALA A 23 8.75 12.62 8.37
N GLY A 24 8.09 11.61 8.92
CA GLY A 24 8.71 10.31 9.11
C GLY A 24 9.08 9.79 7.73
N ALA A 25 10.36 9.78 7.40
CA ALA A 25 10.84 9.13 6.19
C ALA A 25 10.79 7.63 6.47
N THR A 26 9.79 6.94 5.93
CA THR A 26 9.81 5.49 5.82
C THR A 26 11.06 5.11 5.04
N GLU A 27 11.95 4.31 5.64
CA GLU A 27 13.15 3.85 4.96
C GLU A 27 12.75 3.01 3.73
N PRO A 28 13.38 3.21 2.56
CA PRO A 28 13.02 2.49 1.36
C PRO A 28 13.22 0.99 1.57
N CYS A 29 12.15 0.21 1.40
CA CYS A 29 12.22 -1.24 1.52
C CYS A 29 12.81 -1.86 0.25
N GLY A 30 14.13 -2.06 0.23
CA GLY A 30 14.84 -2.61 -0.93
C GLY A 30 14.54 -4.09 -1.26
N LEU A 31 13.79 -4.78 -0.40
CA LEU A 31 13.36 -6.18 -0.58
C LEU A 31 11.85 -6.31 -0.76
N CYS A 32 11.09 -5.22 -0.67
CA CYS A 32 9.65 -5.29 -0.79
C CYS A 32 9.24 -5.37 -2.26
N ASP A 33 8.20 -6.14 -2.51
CA ASP A 33 7.62 -6.30 -3.83
C ASP A 33 6.89 -5.03 -4.25
N GLN A 34 7.11 -4.66 -5.52
CA GLN A 34 6.45 -3.50 -6.13
C GLN A 34 5.09 -3.86 -6.73
N LYS A 35 4.79 -5.15 -6.86
CA LYS A 35 3.53 -5.66 -7.38
C LYS A 35 3.28 -7.07 -6.87
N VAL A 36 2.01 -7.48 -6.85
CA VAL A 36 1.59 -8.84 -6.47
C VAL A 36 0.67 -9.38 -7.55
N VAL A 37 0.96 -10.57 -8.06
CA VAL A 37 0.05 -11.38 -8.87
C VAL A 37 -0.85 -12.16 -7.92
N THR A 38 -2.15 -12.00 -8.06
CA THR A 38 -3.13 -12.70 -7.21
C THR A 38 -4.26 -13.28 -8.05
N ASN A 39 -5.14 -14.01 -7.38
CA ASN A 39 -6.38 -14.54 -7.95
C ASN A 39 -7.50 -14.45 -6.89
N PRO A 40 -8.75 -14.82 -7.20
CA PRO A 40 -9.84 -14.71 -6.23
C PRO A 40 -9.60 -15.49 -4.92
N ALA A 41 -8.96 -16.66 -4.99
CA ALA A 41 -8.71 -17.51 -3.83
C ALA A 41 -7.64 -16.92 -2.90
N LEU A 42 -6.51 -16.48 -3.45
CA LEU A 42 -5.44 -15.84 -2.69
C LEU A 42 -5.84 -14.47 -2.16
N ALA A 43 -6.62 -13.70 -2.92
CA ALA A 43 -7.17 -12.43 -2.44
C ALA A 43 -8.10 -12.62 -1.23
N ALA A 44 -9.01 -13.59 -1.28
CA ALA A 44 -9.86 -13.93 -0.15
C ALA A 44 -9.02 -14.37 1.07
N CYS A 45 -8.03 -15.25 0.85
CA CYS A 45 -7.17 -15.74 1.92
C CYS A 45 -6.32 -14.62 2.55
N PHE A 46 -5.81 -13.70 1.73
CA PHE A 46 -5.10 -12.52 2.22
C PHE A 46 -5.99 -11.65 3.10
N LEU A 47 -7.23 -11.37 2.68
CA LEU A 47 -8.17 -10.56 3.47
C LEU A 47 -8.53 -11.25 4.81
N GLU A 48 -8.64 -12.57 4.82
CA GLU A 48 -8.82 -13.36 6.05
C GLU A 48 -7.59 -13.31 6.97
N ALA A 49 -6.38 -13.39 6.39
CA ALA A 49 -5.12 -13.35 7.13
C ALA A 49 -4.74 -11.94 7.62
N TYR A 50 -5.24 -10.89 6.95
CA TYR A 50 -4.87 -9.49 7.19
C TYR A 50 -4.86 -9.05 8.66
N PRO A 51 -5.85 -9.39 9.52
CA PRO A 51 -5.82 -9.01 10.93
C PRO A 51 -4.58 -9.49 11.69
N SER A 52 -4.01 -10.63 11.28
CA SER A 52 -2.78 -11.19 11.86
C SER A 52 -1.51 -10.53 11.31
N LEU A 53 -1.59 -9.92 10.13
CA LEU A 53 -0.49 -9.21 9.46
C LEU A 53 -0.41 -7.74 9.89
N ALA A 54 -1.55 -7.07 10.05
CA ALA A 54 -1.68 -5.63 10.31
C ALA A 54 -1.20 -5.19 11.70
N GLY A 55 -0.90 -6.11 12.61
CA GLY A 55 -0.31 -5.80 13.91
C GLY A 55 1.16 -5.36 13.87
N LYS A 56 1.79 -5.44 12.68
CA LYS A 56 3.20 -5.06 12.47
C LYS A 56 3.26 -3.66 11.86
N THR A 57 3.68 -2.67 12.66
CA THR A 57 3.73 -1.26 12.24
C THR A 57 5.13 -0.78 11.86
N GLU A 58 6.15 -1.61 12.02
CA GLU A 58 7.54 -1.26 11.72
C GLU A 58 8.21 -2.39 10.94
N GLY A 59 9.01 -2.01 9.94
CA GLY A 59 9.76 -2.94 9.09
C GLY A 59 8.91 -3.65 8.03
N ALA A 60 9.55 -4.58 7.31
CA ALA A 60 8.92 -5.34 6.25
C ALA A 60 8.02 -6.47 6.80
N VAL A 61 6.90 -6.70 6.13
CA VAL A 61 5.91 -7.74 6.42
C VAL A 61 6.04 -8.83 5.37
N VAL A 62 6.49 -10.01 5.81
CA VAL A 62 6.43 -11.23 4.98
C VAL A 62 5.00 -11.76 5.01
N VAL A 63 4.44 -11.96 3.83
CA VAL A 63 3.12 -12.55 3.61
C VAL A 63 3.33 -13.93 3.00
N ASP A 64 2.83 -14.97 3.67
CA ASP A 64 2.86 -16.35 3.21
C ASP A 64 1.42 -16.87 3.12
N LEU A 65 0.99 -17.15 1.90
CA LEU A 65 -0.31 -17.68 1.50
C LEU A 65 -0.19 -19.10 0.92
N SER A 66 0.93 -19.78 1.11
CA SER A 66 1.14 -21.15 0.58
C SER A 66 0.07 -22.13 1.08
N ALA A 67 -0.44 -21.95 2.29
CA ALA A 67 -1.55 -22.74 2.84
C ALA A 67 -2.90 -22.47 2.13
N CYS A 68 -3.01 -21.40 1.36
CA CYS A 68 -4.21 -20.97 0.64
C CYS A 68 -4.30 -21.56 -0.78
N GLU A 69 -3.25 -22.20 -1.29
CA GLU A 69 -3.21 -22.84 -2.63
C GLU A 69 -4.10 -24.10 -2.76
N GLN A 70 -5.23 -24.16 -2.05
CA GLN A 70 -6.10 -25.34 -2.02
C GLN A 70 -6.96 -25.48 -3.29
N SER A 71 -7.01 -24.47 -4.15
CA SER A 71 -7.85 -24.47 -5.35
C SER A 71 -7.05 -24.35 -6.65
N ARG A 72 -6.00 -25.16 -6.80
CA ARG A 72 -5.59 -25.60 -8.15
C ARG A 72 -6.60 -26.64 -8.64
N GLY A 73 -7.82 -26.18 -8.96
CA GLY A 73 -8.69 -26.93 -9.84
C GLY A 73 -7.92 -27.16 -11.13
N ILE A 74 -7.91 -28.39 -11.63
CA ILE A 74 -7.25 -28.78 -12.88
C ILE A 74 -7.93 -28.04 -14.02
N VAL A 75 -7.59 -26.78 -14.23
CA VAL A 75 -7.64 -26.13 -15.51
C VAL A 75 -6.21 -26.20 -16.01
N ASP A 76 -5.89 -27.33 -16.64
CA ASP A 76 -4.97 -27.32 -17.77
C ASP A 76 -5.51 -26.27 -18.74
N ALA A 77 -5.15 -25.00 -18.51
CA ALA A 77 -5.39 -23.94 -19.46
C ALA A 77 -4.78 -24.45 -20.77
N LEU A 78 -5.64 -24.68 -21.76
CA LEU A 78 -5.26 -25.05 -23.12
C LEU A 78 -4.07 -24.17 -23.51
N ARG A 79 -2.86 -24.74 -23.47
CA ARG A 79 -1.62 -23.98 -23.65
C ARG A 79 -1.64 -23.44 -25.07
N LEU A 80 -1.88 -22.13 -25.20
CA LEU A 80 -1.49 -21.41 -26.40
C LEU A 80 0.03 -21.28 -26.37
N PRO A 81 0.76 -21.78 -27.39
CA PRO A 81 2.20 -21.62 -27.44
C PRO A 81 2.54 -20.13 -27.47
N GLY A 82 3.24 -19.64 -26.43
CA GLY A 82 3.73 -18.25 -26.35
C GLY A 82 3.29 -17.45 -25.12
N SER A 83 2.34 -17.94 -24.33
CA SER A 83 1.90 -17.26 -23.10
C SER A 83 1.50 -18.29 -22.04
N GLY A 84 2.43 -18.59 -21.12
CA GLY A 84 2.08 -19.30 -19.90
C GLY A 84 1.18 -18.39 -19.02
N PRO A 85 0.18 -18.93 -18.32
CA PRO A 85 -0.54 -18.15 -17.33
C PRO A 85 0.45 -17.64 -16.28
N LEU A 86 0.33 -16.35 -15.93
CA LEU A 86 1.12 -15.76 -14.85
C LEU A 86 0.72 -16.48 -13.56
N GLU A 87 1.66 -17.13 -12.88
CA GLU A 87 1.33 -17.82 -11.64
C GLU A 87 1.06 -16.79 -10.53
N PRO A 88 0.00 -16.97 -9.72
CA PRO A 88 -0.23 -16.14 -8.54
C PRO A 88 0.91 -16.27 -7.52
N ASP A 89 1.26 -15.15 -6.89
CA ASP A 89 2.28 -15.08 -5.86
C ASP A 89 1.72 -15.60 -4.54
N VAL A 90 2.38 -16.59 -3.96
CA VAL A 90 2.02 -17.18 -2.67
C VAL A 90 2.87 -16.64 -1.52
N GLU A 91 4.01 -16.04 -1.83
CA GLU A 91 4.91 -15.43 -0.85
C GLU A 91 5.42 -14.10 -1.43
N PHE A 92 5.37 -13.04 -0.62
CA PHE A 92 5.83 -11.70 -0.98
C PHE A 92 6.11 -10.87 0.27
N ILE A 93 6.87 -9.78 0.11
CA ILE A 93 7.33 -8.91 1.19
C ILE A 93 6.79 -7.50 0.95
N LEU A 94 6.10 -6.91 1.93
CA LEU A 94 5.50 -5.58 1.80
C LEU A 94 5.92 -4.65 2.93
N THR A 95 5.86 -3.34 2.71
CA THR A 95 5.81 -2.38 3.82
C THR A 95 4.43 -2.39 4.49
N PRO A 96 4.28 -1.83 5.70
CA PRO A 96 2.97 -1.68 6.34
C PRO A 96 1.99 -0.83 5.49
N GLU A 97 2.49 0.20 4.80
CA GLU A 97 1.72 1.05 3.89
C GLU A 97 1.22 0.25 2.67
N GLN A 98 2.12 -0.52 2.04
CA GLN A 98 1.77 -1.41 0.93
C GLN A 98 0.77 -2.50 1.36
N LEU A 99 0.90 -3.06 2.56
CA LEU A 99 -0.03 -4.05 3.11
C LEU A 99 -1.44 -3.49 3.23
N GLY A 100 -1.58 -2.27 3.81
CA GLY A 100 -2.87 -1.58 3.90
C GLY A 100 -3.43 -1.20 2.53
N CYS A 101 -2.57 -0.78 1.61
CA CYS A 101 -2.96 -0.44 0.24
C CYS A 101 -3.46 -1.66 -0.54
N LEU A 102 -2.76 -2.80 -0.45
CA LEU A 102 -3.18 -4.05 -1.08
C LEU A 102 -4.57 -4.46 -0.58
N LYS A 103 -4.81 -4.42 0.74
CA LYS A 103 -6.15 -4.64 1.30
C LYS A 103 -7.19 -3.71 0.68
N ALA A 104 -6.92 -2.40 0.66
CA ALA A 104 -7.86 -1.42 0.13
C ALA A 104 -8.18 -1.65 -1.35
N LYS A 105 -7.20 -2.07 -2.16
CA LYS A 105 -7.40 -2.43 -3.57
C LYS A 105 -8.27 -3.69 -3.68
N LEU A 106 -7.99 -4.73 -2.90
CA LEU A 106 -8.74 -5.99 -2.94
C LEU A 106 -10.19 -5.86 -2.45
N GLU A 107 -10.51 -4.89 -1.61
CA GLU A 107 -11.87 -4.61 -1.15
C GLU A 107 -12.69 -3.80 -2.17
N GLN A 108 -12.10 -3.36 -3.29
CA GLN A 108 -12.83 -2.64 -4.33
C GLN A 108 -13.83 -3.59 -5.03
N PRO A 109 -15.13 -3.23 -5.09
CA PRO A 109 -16.16 -4.12 -5.62
C PRO A 109 -16.02 -4.40 -7.12
N ASP A 110 -15.33 -3.52 -7.86
CA ASP A 110 -15.16 -3.59 -9.31
C ASP A 110 -13.81 -4.22 -9.73
N LEU A 111 -13.01 -4.73 -8.79
CA LEU A 111 -11.72 -5.36 -9.10
C LEU A 111 -11.92 -6.74 -9.75
N ALA A 112 -11.54 -6.87 -11.01
CA ALA A 112 -11.52 -8.16 -11.71
C ALA A 112 -10.23 -8.93 -11.40
N LEU A 113 -10.38 -10.13 -10.82
CA LEU A 113 -9.25 -10.99 -10.41
C LEU A 113 -9.09 -12.27 -11.23
N ASP A 114 -10.03 -12.59 -12.12
CA ASP A 114 -10.10 -13.89 -12.79
C ASP A 114 -9.39 -13.91 -14.17
N PRO A 115 -8.55 -14.93 -14.48
CA PRO A 115 -8.08 -15.99 -13.57
C PRO A 115 -6.94 -15.52 -12.64
N THR A 116 -6.26 -14.45 -13.03
CA THR A 116 -5.18 -13.80 -12.28
C THR A 116 -5.17 -12.30 -12.55
N ALA A 117 -4.76 -11.50 -11.58
CA ALA A 117 -4.54 -10.06 -11.75
C ALA A 117 -3.22 -9.63 -11.12
N THR A 118 -2.54 -8.68 -11.75
CA THR A 118 -1.38 -7.99 -11.17
C THR A 118 -1.86 -6.71 -10.48
N ILE A 119 -1.52 -6.58 -9.20
CA ILE A 119 -1.80 -5.40 -8.39
C ILE A 119 -0.48 -4.65 -8.20
N GLU A 120 -0.36 -3.48 -8.80
CA GLU A 120 0.78 -2.58 -8.63
C GLU A 120 0.75 -1.92 -7.23
N LEU A 121 1.88 -1.85 -6.55
CA LEU A 121 2.08 -1.37 -5.17
C LEU A 121 3.11 -0.24 -5.06
N ASP A 122 3.80 0.11 -6.13
CA ASP A 122 4.67 1.30 -6.23
C ASP A 122 3.88 2.60 -5.97
N SER A 123 2.57 2.61 -6.25
CA SER A 123 1.70 3.75 -5.94
C SER A 123 1.30 3.85 -4.46
N CYS A 124 1.75 2.92 -3.61
CA CYS A 124 1.32 2.75 -2.22
C CYS A 124 2.38 3.21 -1.19
N GLU A 125 3.42 3.92 -1.65
CA GLU A 125 4.51 4.50 -0.84
C GLU A 125 4.05 5.63 0.09
#